data_AF-A0A1Q4DMV9-F1
#
_entry.id   AF-A0A1Q4DMV9-F1
#
_cell.length_a   1.000
_cell.length_b   1.000
_cell.length_c   1.000
_cell.angle_alpha   90.00
_cell.angle_beta   90.00
_cell.angle_gamma   90.00
#
_symmetry.space_group_name_H-M   'P 1'
#
loop_
_entity.id
_entity.type
_entity.pdbx_description
1 polymer ?
#
loop_
_entity_poly.entity_id
_entity_poly.type
_entity_poly.pdbx_seq_one_letter_code
_entity_poly.pdbx_strand_id
1 'polypeptide(L)'
;MAIDPDAVAARDALDDMVRDWLFLLLRYAVSRAICDRQAVLEQAATMDTLDRHKDRGAFRFFRSHSETVCAAIAAPDTPGRRQILLAHVRRIGEPRLEQMFMLACHLDVREKTYPGFGRISSRAELWQGLQRRR
;
A
#
# COMPACT_ATOMS: atom_id res chain seq x y z
N MET A 1 1.40 38.79 1.39
CA MET A 1 2.07 37.73 0.61
C MET A 1 0.98 37.02 -0.17
N ALA A 2 0.82 37.35 -1.46
CA ALA A 2 -0.19 36.74 -2.31
C ALA A 2 0.29 35.33 -2.67
N ILE A 3 -0.55 34.31 -2.43
CA ILE A 3 -0.27 32.95 -2.85
C ILE A 3 -0.53 32.89 -4.36
N ASP A 4 0.47 32.44 -5.10
CA ASP A 4 0.37 32.23 -6.55
C ASP A 4 -0.64 31.09 -6.83
N PRO A 5 -1.78 31.35 -7.50
CA PRO A 5 -2.80 30.34 -7.76
C PRO A 5 -2.28 29.19 -8.64
N ASP A 6 -1.33 29.44 -9.54
CA ASP A 6 -0.76 28.41 -10.41
C ASP A 6 0.14 27.45 -9.62
N ALA A 7 0.82 27.95 -8.58
CA ALA A 7 1.63 27.12 -7.69
C ALA A 7 0.78 26.21 -6.79
N VAL A 8 -0.43 26.64 -6.41
CA VAL A 8 -1.37 25.82 -5.64
C VAL A 8 -1.93 24.70 -6.52
N ALA A 9 -2.40 25.02 -7.72
CA ALA A 9 -2.93 24.03 -8.66
C ALA A 9 -1.89 22.98 -9.05
N ALA A 10 -0.63 23.37 -9.24
CA ALA A 10 0.47 22.45 -9.51
C ALA A 10 0.76 21.50 -8.34
N ARG A 11 0.60 21.97 -7.10
CA ARG A 11 0.79 21.14 -5.90
C ARG A 11 -0.36 20.15 -5.73
N ASP A 12 -1.59 20.58 -5.92
CA ASP A 12 -2.77 19.69 -5.83
C ASP A 12 -2.70 18.58 -6.89
N ALA A 13 -2.27 18.91 -8.12
CA ALA A 13 -2.04 17.91 -9.17
C ALA A 13 -0.93 16.91 -8.81
N LEU A 14 0.13 17.35 -8.13
CA LEU A 14 1.19 16.46 -7.65
C LEU A 14 0.69 15.53 -6.55
N ASP A 15 -0.11 16.03 -5.62
CA ASP A 15 -0.70 15.25 -4.53
C ASP A 15 -1.64 14.17 -5.08
N ASP A 16 -2.45 14.50 -6.10
CA ASP A 16 -3.31 13.53 -6.79
C ASP A 16 -2.48 12.45 -7.53
N MET A 17 -1.39 12.84 -8.20
CA MET A 17 -0.49 11.87 -8.86
C MET A 17 0.19 10.93 -7.86
N VAL A 18 0.60 11.44 -6.69
CA VAL A 18 1.16 10.62 -5.61
C VAL A 18 0.10 9.65 -5.10
N ARG A 19 -1.13 10.11 -4.88
CA ARG A 19 -2.24 9.25 -4.45
C ARG A 19 -2.53 8.14 -5.45
N ASP A 20 -2.63 8.47 -6.74
CA ASP A 20 -2.85 7.48 -7.81
C ASP A 20 -1.73 6.44 -7.87
N TRP A 21 -0.48 6.87 -7.73
CA TRP A 21 0.67 5.98 -7.66
C TRP A 21 0.61 5.03 -6.45
N LEU A 22 0.22 5.52 -5.27
CA LEU A 22 0.03 4.67 -4.09
C LEU A 22 -1.11 3.65 -4.29
N PHE A 23 -2.21 4.06 -4.93
CA PHE A 23 -3.29 3.13 -5.28
C PHE A 23 -2.86 2.06 -6.28
N LEU A 24 -2.03 2.40 -7.26
CA LEU A 24 -1.47 1.41 -8.19
C LEU A 24 -0.59 0.38 -7.46
N LEU A 25 0.23 0.83 -6.51
CA LEU A 25 1.04 -0.06 -5.67
C LEU A 25 0.17 -1.00 -4.82
N LEU A 26 -0.89 -0.47 -4.21
CA LEU A 26 -1.87 -1.29 -3.48
C LEU A 26 -2.57 -2.29 -4.42
N ARG A 27 -3.00 -1.86 -5.60
CA ARG A 27 -3.65 -2.73 -6.59
C ARG A 27 -2.73 -3.89 -6.96
N TYR A 28 -1.46 -3.63 -7.24
CA TYR A 28 -0.48 -4.68 -7.51
C TYR A 28 -0.24 -5.59 -6.30
N ALA A 29 -0.21 -5.03 -5.08
CA ALA A 29 -0.08 -5.83 -3.86
C ALA A 29 -1.22 -6.84 -3.71
N VAL A 30 -2.45 -6.45 -4.08
CA VAL A 30 -3.64 -7.31 -4.04
C VAL A 30 -3.67 -8.30 -5.21
N SER A 31 -3.49 -7.83 -6.45
CA SER A 31 -3.69 -8.65 -7.65
C SER A 31 -2.52 -9.57 -7.99
N ARG A 32 -1.29 -9.12 -7.67
CA ARG A 32 -0.03 -9.75 -8.07
C ARG A 32 0.13 -9.89 -9.59
N ALA A 33 -0.71 -9.22 -10.38
CA ALA A 33 -0.72 -9.32 -11.84
C ALA A 33 0.44 -8.54 -12.47
N ILE A 34 1.00 -9.09 -13.56
CA ILE A 34 2.13 -8.47 -14.26
C ILE A 34 1.73 -7.12 -14.88
N CYS A 35 0.52 -6.99 -15.39
CA CYS A 35 -0.01 -5.75 -15.94
C CYS A 35 -0.07 -4.63 -14.88
N ASP A 36 -0.45 -4.97 -13.64
CA ASP A 36 -0.50 -3.99 -12.55
C ASP A 36 0.90 -3.56 -12.13
N ARG A 37 1.88 -4.48 -12.16
CA ARG A 37 3.30 -4.11 -11.98
C ARG A 37 3.78 -3.14 -13.05
N GLN A 38 3.44 -3.37 -14.32
CA GLN A 38 3.82 -2.47 -15.41
C GLN A 38 3.19 -1.09 -15.24
N ALA A 39 1.90 -1.03 -14.92
CA ALA A 39 1.20 0.23 -14.66
C ALA A 39 1.85 1.05 -13.52
N VAL A 40 2.28 0.40 -12.44
CA VAL A 40 3.04 1.05 -11.35
C VAL A 40 4.33 1.68 -11.89
N LEU A 41 5.10 0.92 -12.67
CA LEU A 41 6.41 1.37 -13.17
C LEU A 41 6.29 2.48 -14.22
N GLU A 42 5.25 2.45 -15.05
CA GLU A 42 4.95 3.49 -16.04
C GLU A 42 4.54 4.81 -15.36
N GLN A 43 3.65 4.74 -14.37
CA GLN A 43 3.28 5.92 -13.58
C GLN A 43 4.50 6.49 -12.84
N ALA A 44 5.29 5.64 -12.20
CA ALA A 44 6.50 6.05 -11.50
C ALA A 44 7.52 6.73 -12.43
N ALA A 45 7.71 6.20 -13.64
CA ALA A 45 8.56 6.82 -14.65
C ALA A 45 8.01 8.18 -15.10
N THR A 46 6.69 8.34 -15.19
CA THR A 46 6.05 9.62 -15.51
C THR A 46 6.31 10.63 -14.40
N MET A 47 6.13 10.24 -13.13
CA MET A 47 6.39 11.10 -11.97
C MET A 47 7.85 11.55 -11.88
N ASP A 48 8.80 10.66 -12.20
CA ASP A 48 10.23 10.97 -12.24
C ASP A 48 10.59 12.05 -13.28
N THR A 49 9.76 12.27 -14.31
CA THR A 49 9.96 13.32 -15.34
C THR A 49 9.36 14.68 -14.98
N LEU A 50 8.53 14.77 -13.93
CA LEU A 50 7.84 16.00 -13.55
C LEU A 50 8.75 17.02 -12.85
N ASP A 51 9.93 16.61 -12.38
CA ASP A 51 10.91 17.51 -11.77
C ASP A 51 11.63 18.34 -12.85
N ARG A 52 10.95 19.39 -13.33
CA ARG A 52 11.43 20.32 -14.38
C ARG A 52 12.72 21.07 -14.04
N HIS A 53 13.22 21.00 -12.80
CA HIS A 53 14.35 21.81 -12.34
C HIS A 53 15.67 21.05 -12.17
N LYS A 54 15.71 19.72 -12.41
CA LYS A 54 16.96 18.94 -12.24
C LYS A 54 17.51 18.42 -13.56
N ASP A 55 18.22 19.31 -14.24
CA ASP A 55 19.04 19.05 -15.42
C ASP A 55 20.35 18.28 -15.13
N ARG A 56 20.42 17.49 -14.04
CA ARG A 56 21.63 16.73 -13.65
C ARG A 56 21.28 15.37 -13.07
N GLY A 57 21.31 14.36 -13.93
CA GLY A 57 21.16 12.95 -13.55
C GLY A 57 19.70 12.56 -13.40
N ALA A 58 19.24 11.60 -14.20
CA ALA A 58 17.87 11.09 -14.18
C ALA A 58 17.44 10.77 -12.73
N PHE A 59 16.62 11.64 -12.14
CA PHE A 59 15.98 11.37 -10.87
C PHE A 59 15.05 10.18 -11.10
N ARG A 60 15.40 9.02 -10.55
CA ARG A 60 14.68 7.75 -10.73
C ARG A 60 14.09 7.29 -9.41
N PHE A 61 13.70 8.23 -8.55
CA PHE A 61 13.29 7.90 -7.19
C PHE A 61 12.02 7.05 -7.22
N PHE A 62 10.98 7.52 -7.92
CA PHE A 62 9.71 6.82 -7.96
C PHE A 62 9.89 5.46 -8.63
N ARG A 63 10.62 5.40 -9.75
CA ARG A 63 10.88 4.16 -10.46
C ARG A 63 11.69 3.17 -9.62
N SER A 64 12.83 3.58 -9.06
CA SER A 64 13.68 2.70 -8.26
C SER A 64 13.00 2.23 -6.98
N HIS A 65 12.26 3.11 -6.31
CA HIS A 65 11.45 2.76 -5.14
C HIS A 65 10.35 1.77 -5.52
N SER A 66 9.64 2.01 -6.63
CA SER A 66 8.59 1.11 -7.11
C SER A 66 9.12 -0.26 -7.50
N GLU A 67 10.28 -0.34 -8.18
CA GLU A 67 10.93 -1.61 -8.51
C GLU A 67 11.26 -2.41 -7.24
N THR A 68 11.81 -1.73 -6.23
CA THR A 68 12.16 -2.33 -4.94
C THR A 68 10.93 -2.86 -4.20
N VAL A 69 9.87 -2.05 -4.12
CA VAL A 69 8.61 -2.45 -3.48
C VAL A 69 7.95 -3.59 -4.26
N CYS A 70 7.83 -3.48 -5.58
CA CYS A 70 7.25 -4.53 -6.40
C CYS A 70 8.01 -5.85 -6.26
N ALA A 71 9.35 -5.83 -6.21
CA ALA A 71 10.16 -7.02 -5.97
C ALA A 71 9.89 -7.63 -4.58
N ALA A 72 9.79 -6.79 -3.54
CA ALA A 72 9.48 -7.24 -2.19
C ALA A 72 8.04 -7.80 -2.06
N ILE A 73 7.08 -7.26 -2.81
CA ILE A 73 5.74 -7.86 -2.91
C ILE A 73 5.88 -9.21 -3.65
N ALA A 74 6.58 -9.26 -4.79
CA ALA A 74 6.79 -10.43 -5.64
C ALA A 74 7.37 -11.65 -4.93
N ALA A 75 8.39 -11.46 -4.08
CA ALA A 75 9.19 -12.54 -3.53
C ALA A 75 9.05 -12.65 -1.99
N PRO A 76 8.03 -13.37 -1.47
CA PRO A 76 7.69 -13.42 -0.05
C PRO A 76 8.81 -13.91 0.88
N ASP A 77 9.71 -14.76 0.36
CA ASP A 77 10.78 -15.40 1.13
C ASP A 77 12.11 -14.63 1.13
N THR A 78 12.15 -13.46 0.48
CA THR A 78 13.38 -12.67 0.37
C THR A 78 13.77 -12.06 1.72
N PRO A 79 15.03 -12.23 2.18
CA PRO A 79 15.50 -11.58 3.40
C PRO A 79 15.35 -10.06 3.30
N GLY A 80 14.87 -9.42 4.37
CA GLY A 80 14.65 -7.97 4.39
C GLY A 80 13.34 -7.50 3.75
N ARG A 81 12.56 -8.38 3.10
CA ARG A 81 11.24 -8.05 2.52
C ARG A 81 10.36 -7.26 3.49
N ARG A 82 10.20 -7.77 4.71
CA ARG A 82 9.35 -7.13 5.74
C ARG A 82 9.81 -5.71 6.04
N GLN A 83 11.12 -5.47 6.11
CA GLN A 83 11.68 -4.14 6.38
C GLN A 83 11.41 -3.18 5.22
N ILE A 84 11.58 -3.64 3.98
CA ILE A 84 11.29 -2.85 2.77
C ILE A 84 9.83 -2.42 2.74
N LEU A 85 8.91 -3.38 2.93
CA LEU A 85 7.48 -3.09 2.86
C LEU A 85 7.01 -2.22 4.03
N LEU A 86 7.51 -2.42 5.25
CA LEU A 86 7.21 -1.53 6.38
C LEU A 86 7.78 -0.12 6.18
N ALA A 87 8.96 0.01 5.58
CA ALA A 87 9.51 1.31 5.23
C ALA A 87 8.64 2.04 4.19
N HIS A 88 8.03 1.30 3.25
CA HIS A 88 7.06 1.87 2.33
C HIS A 88 5.76 2.28 3.03
N VAL A 89 5.19 1.43 3.90
CA VAL A 89 3.98 1.75 4.68
C VAL A 89 4.15 3.07 5.44
N ARG A 90 5.29 3.27 6.12
CA ARG A 90 5.59 4.53 6.84
C ARG A 90 5.64 5.77 5.96
N ARG A 91 5.80 5.63 4.64
CA ARG A 91 5.82 6.74 3.68
C ARG A 91 4.44 7.07 3.12
N ILE A 92 3.43 6.21 3.31
CA ILE A 92 2.09 6.41 2.77
C ILE A 92 1.40 7.59 3.46
N GLY A 93 1.50 7.70 4.79
CA GLY A 93 0.97 8.83 5.56
C GLY A 93 -0.56 8.87 5.70
N GLU A 94 -1.29 8.12 4.86
CA GLU A 94 -2.74 7.93 4.96
C GLU A 94 -3.07 6.64 5.73
N PRO A 95 -3.65 6.70 6.95
CA PRO A 95 -3.80 5.54 7.83
C PRO A 95 -4.62 4.38 7.23
N ARG A 96 -5.64 4.68 6.43
CA ARG A 96 -6.46 3.64 5.79
C ARG A 96 -5.68 2.90 4.71
N LEU A 97 -4.94 3.63 3.89
CA LEU A 97 -4.14 3.06 2.82
C LEU A 97 -2.98 2.24 3.38
N GLU A 98 -2.37 2.69 4.48
CA GLU A 98 -1.39 1.92 5.25
C GLU A 98 -1.94 0.55 5.71
N GLN A 99 -3.13 0.54 6.33
CA GLN A 99 -3.77 -0.70 6.79
C GLN A 99 -4.08 -1.65 5.63
N MET A 100 -4.66 -1.14 4.54
CA MET A 100 -4.95 -1.95 3.36
C MET A 100 -3.69 -2.54 2.75
N PHE A 101 -2.60 -1.77 2.68
CA PHE A 101 -1.33 -2.24 2.15
C PHE A 101 -0.68 -3.29 3.05
N MET A 102 -0.72 -3.11 4.37
CA MET A 102 -0.23 -4.11 5.34
C MET A 102 -1.00 -5.42 5.21
N LEU A 103 -2.33 -5.36 5.10
CA LEU A 103 -3.17 -6.53 4.90
C LEU A 103 -2.85 -7.24 3.58
N ALA A 104 -2.79 -6.50 2.47
CA ALA A 104 -2.48 -7.05 1.15
C ALA A 104 -1.11 -7.74 1.11
N CYS A 105 -0.12 -7.21 1.84
CA CYS A 105 1.22 -7.78 1.91
C CYS A 105 1.39 -8.85 2.99
N HIS A 106 0.35 -9.20 3.73
CA HIS A 106 0.41 -10.11 4.89
C HIS A 106 1.45 -9.67 5.94
N LEU A 107 1.56 -8.37 6.19
CA LEU A 107 2.49 -7.77 7.15
C LEU A 107 1.90 -7.60 8.54
N ASP A 108 0.59 -7.80 8.68
CA ASP A 108 -0.10 -7.65 9.94
C ASP A 108 0.45 -8.64 10.98
N VAL A 109 1.17 -8.09 11.95
CA VAL A 109 1.53 -8.75 13.22
C VAL A 109 0.44 -8.47 14.24
N ARG A 110 -0.83 -8.49 13.82
CA ARG A 110 -1.81 -9.03 14.74
C ARG A 110 -1.45 -10.50 14.87
N GLU A 111 -0.63 -10.79 15.89
CA GLU A 111 -0.94 -11.94 16.72
C GLU A 111 -2.46 -12.01 16.78
N LYS A 112 -3.01 -13.19 16.57
CA LYS A 112 -4.38 -13.49 16.94
C LYS A 112 -4.54 -13.29 18.46
N THR A 113 -4.39 -12.07 18.98
CA THR A 113 -5.06 -11.63 20.18
C THR A 113 -6.52 -11.46 19.77
N TYR A 114 -7.19 -12.61 19.65
CA TYR A 114 -8.60 -12.66 19.98
C TYR A 114 -8.71 -11.97 21.36
N PRO A 115 -9.42 -10.84 21.50
CA PRO A 115 -9.75 -10.34 22.83
C PRO A 115 -10.46 -11.50 23.52
N GLY A 116 -9.97 -11.89 24.71
CA GLY A 116 -10.35 -13.13 25.37
C GLY A 116 -11.86 -13.39 25.39
N PHE A 117 -12.35 -14.09 24.37
CA PHE A 117 -13.52 -14.91 24.51
C PHE A 117 -12.99 -16.17 25.17
N GLY A 118 -13.19 -16.24 26.49
CA GLY A 118 -12.96 -17.44 27.26
C GLY A 118 -13.48 -18.64 26.48
N ARG A 119 -12.68 -19.71 26.46
CA ARG A 119 -12.98 -21.00 25.84
C ARG A 119 -14.50 -21.22 25.73
N ILE A 120 -15.07 -21.00 24.55
CA ILE A 120 -16.41 -21.53 24.24
C ILE A 120 -16.19 -23.02 24.09
N SER A 121 -16.22 -23.68 25.24
CA SER A 121 -16.00 -25.10 25.38
C SER A 121 -17.34 -25.81 25.34
N SER A 122 -18.13 -25.63 24.28
CA SER A 122 -18.98 -26.72 23.80
C SER A 122 -19.44 -26.47 22.36
N ARG A 123 -19.26 -27.49 21.51
CA ARG A 123 -19.85 -27.57 20.17
C ARG A 123 -21.39 -27.56 20.22
N ALA A 124 -21.97 -27.73 21.43
CA ALA A 124 -23.40 -27.71 21.70
C ALA A 124 -23.98 -26.27 21.77
N GLU A 125 -23.22 -25.30 22.27
CA GLU A 125 -23.66 -23.89 22.37
C GLU A 125 -23.82 -23.21 21.01
N LEU A 126 -23.06 -23.64 19.99
CA LEU A 126 -23.17 -23.11 18.62
C LEU A 126 -24.55 -23.32 17.99
N TRP A 127 -25.32 -24.31 18.46
CA TRP A 127 -26.64 -24.63 17.92
C TRP A 127 -27.80 -24.12 18.79
N GLN A 128 -27.53 -23.51 19.94
CA GLN A 128 -28.59 -23.02 20.84
C GLN A 128 -29.35 -21.81 20.27
N GLY A 129 -28.71 -21.00 19.41
CA GLY A 129 -29.36 -19.88 18.72
C GLY A 129 -30.23 -20.28 17.52
N LEU A 130 -30.16 -21.55 17.09
CA LEU A 130 -30.86 -22.08 15.92
C LEU A 130 -32.03 -23.00 16.29
N GLN A 131 -32.51 -22.93 17.54
CA GLN A 131 -33.70 -23.67 17.96
C GLN A 131 -34.86 -23.36 17.01
N ARG A 132 -35.30 -24.40 16.27
CA ARG A 132 -36.42 -24.36 15.33
C ARG A 132 -37.64 -23.78 16.06
N ARG A 133 -38.13 -22.63 15.61
CA ARG A 133 -39.48 -22.19 15.93
C ARG A 133 -40.44 -23.28 15.44
N ARG A 134 -41.12 -23.95 16.38
CA ARG A 134 -42.35 -24.69 16.11
C ARG A 134 -43.50 -23.71 16.08
#